data_AF-A0A9E4AHL2-F1
#
_entry.id   AF-A0A9E4AHL2-F1
#
_cell.length_a   1.000
_cell.length_b   1.000
_cell.length_c   1.000
_cell.angle_alpha   90.00
_cell.angle_beta   90.00
_cell.angle_gamma   90.00
#
_symmetry.space_group_name_H-M   'P 1'
#
loop_
_entity.id
_entity.type
_entity.pdbx_description
1 polymer ?
#
loop_
_entity_poly.entity_id
_entity_poly.type
_entity_poly.pdbx_seq_one_letter_code
_entity_poly.pdbx_strand_id
1 'polypeptide(L)'
;MLIMNITLESIQLTTSDLSEYSAHLSSSQELYSPTAPAKPIAQFGWRDRWWLNNAPAEQVALNYWFFQSSDEAYTAADEGRLRLSPRTISKFGGHESIYQPVSKDQVELGDSVWQAGPNWLFVRETVVVLVAEIGGQVSDETTLQIARKILKKIENGL
;
A
#
# COMPACT_ATOMS: atom_id res chain seq x y z
N MET A 1 22.00 -15.95 10.81
CA MET A 1 20.67 -15.36 10.52
C MET A 1 20.76 -14.79 9.14
N LEU A 2 20.17 -15.45 8.15
CA LEU A 2 20.19 -14.96 6.76
C LEU A 2 19.26 -13.76 6.72
N ILE A 3 19.82 -12.56 6.50
CA ILE A 3 19.03 -11.37 6.19
C ILE A 3 18.55 -11.59 4.76
N MET A 4 17.31 -12.06 4.60
CA MET A 4 16.67 -12.09 3.29
C MET A 4 16.30 -10.66 2.93
N ASN A 5 17.03 -10.09 1.96
CA ASN A 5 16.78 -8.74 1.48
C ASN A 5 15.51 -8.76 0.62
N ILE A 6 14.38 -8.37 1.20
CA ILE A 6 13.18 -8.05 0.42
C ILE A 6 13.54 -6.90 -0.53
N THR A 7 13.32 -7.09 -1.83
CA THR A 7 13.58 -6.09 -2.87
C THR A 7 12.28 -5.70 -3.58
N LEU A 8 12.28 -4.56 -4.28
CA LEU A 8 11.15 -4.19 -5.13
C LEU A 8 10.79 -5.30 -6.12
N GLU A 9 11.78 -5.83 -6.84
CA GLU A 9 11.59 -6.86 -7.86
C GLU A 9 10.94 -8.14 -7.31
N SER A 10 11.23 -8.50 -6.04
CA SER A 10 10.60 -9.66 -5.40
C SER A 10 9.12 -9.47 -5.06
N ILE A 11 8.67 -8.24 -4.79
CA ILE A 11 7.32 -7.97 -4.26
C ILE A 11 6.41 -7.22 -5.22
N GLN A 12 6.97 -6.59 -6.24
CA GLN A 12 6.24 -5.85 -7.26
C GLN A 12 5.29 -6.81 -8.00
N LEU A 13 4.04 -6.39 -8.17
CA LEU A 13 3.09 -7.18 -8.96
C LEU A 13 3.37 -7.03 -10.45
N THR A 14 3.18 -8.11 -11.19
CA THR A 14 3.31 -8.18 -12.64
C THR A 14 1.93 -8.28 -13.29
N THR A 15 1.88 -8.16 -14.60
CA THR A 15 0.65 -8.43 -15.37
C THR A 15 0.10 -9.84 -15.13
N SER A 16 0.97 -10.82 -14.87
CA SER A 16 0.54 -12.20 -14.57
C SER A 16 -0.13 -12.30 -13.20
N ASP A 17 0.38 -11.57 -12.21
CA ASP A 17 -0.19 -11.55 -10.85
C ASP A 17 -1.60 -10.94 -10.82
N LEU A 18 -1.93 -10.08 -11.79
CA LEU A 18 -3.20 -9.35 -11.91
C LEU A 18 -4.01 -9.77 -13.14
N SER A 19 -3.74 -10.95 -13.68
CA SER A 19 -4.34 -11.42 -14.94
C SER A 19 -5.87 -11.54 -14.86
N GLU A 20 -6.43 -11.86 -13.70
CA GLU A 20 -7.87 -11.93 -13.49
C GLU A 20 -8.59 -10.58 -13.63
N TYR A 21 -7.85 -9.48 -13.53
CA TYR A 21 -8.37 -8.12 -13.63
C TYR A 21 -8.09 -7.48 -14.99
N SER A 22 -7.60 -8.24 -15.99
CA SER A 22 -7.17 -7.68 -17.28
C SER A 22 -6.31 -6.42 -17.12
N ALA A 23 -5.35 -6.48 -16.19
CA ALA A 23 -4.68 -5.28 -15.71
C ALA A 23 -3.61 -4.78 -16.69
N HIS A 24 -3.49 -3.45 -16.79
CA HIS A 24 -2.49 -2.77 -17.58
C HIS A 24 -1.68 -1.81 -16.70
N LEU A 25 -0.35 -1.94 -16.72
CA LEU A 25 0.54 -1.02 -16.02
C LEU A 25 0.59 0.31 -16.78
N SER A 26 -0.04 1.33 -16.21
CA SER A 26 -0.14 2.66 -16.83
C SER A 26 1.09 3.54 -16.60
N SER A 27 1.73 3.40 -15.43
CA SER A 27 2.95 4.15 -15.10
C SER A 27 3.66 3.54 -13.89
N SER A 28 4.97 3.73 -13.84
CA SER A 28 5.82 3.39 -12.71
C SER A 28 6.75 4.55 -12.41
N GLN A 29 6.98 4.83 -11.13
CA GLN A 29 7.84 5.93 -10.72
C GLN A 29 8.43 5.72 -9.32
N GLU A 30 9.61 6.28 -9.12
CA GLU A 30 10.18 6.42 -7.78
C GLU A 30 9.36 7.40 -6.93
N LEU A 31 9.32 7.14 -5.62
CA LEU A 31 8.67 7.96 -4.61
C LEU A 31 9.65 8.37 -3.52
N TYR A 32 9.46 9.57 -2.98
CA TYR A 32 10.35 10.12 -1.95
C TYR A 32 10.06 9.60 -0.53
N SER A 33 8.79 9.52 -0.10
CA SER A 33 8.43 9.08 1.26
C SER A 33 6.90 8.86 1.41
N PRO A 34 6.44 7.94 2.28
CA PRO A 34 5.03 7.90 2.68
C PRO A 34 4.61 9.16 3.45
N THR A 35 5.53 9.96 3.98
CA THR A 35 5.29 11.16 4.81
C THR A 35 5.76 12.48 4.18
N ALA A 36 6.03 12.51 2.86
CA ALA A 36 6.45 13.73 2.16
C ALA A 36 5.49 14.91 2.49
N PRO A 37 6.01 16.12 2.84
CA PRO A 37 7.31 16.67 2.44
C PRO A 37 8.50 16.50 3.42
N ALA A 38 8.39 15.73 4.51
CA ALA A 38 9.54 15.51 5.41
C ALA A 38 10.69 14.72 4.75
N LYS A 39 11.96 15.07 5.05
CA LYS A 39 13.19 14.41 4.58
C LYS A 39 13.29 12.96 5.10
N PRO A 40 14.01 12.05 4.40
CA PRO A 40 13.47 10.77 3.98
C PRO A 40 13.30 9.82 5.16
N ILE A 41 12.10 9.24 5.27
CA ILE A 41 11.81 8.18 6.22
C ILE A 41 12.09 6.80 5.60
N ALA A 42 12.02 6.67 4.26
CA ALA A 42 12.32 5.44 3.53
C ALA A 42 13.68 5.50 2.83
N GLN A 43 14.39 4.36 2.77
CA GLN A 43 15.61 4.19 1.96
C GLN A 43 15.29 4.24 0.47
N PHE A 44 14.13 3.73 0.09
CA PHE A 44 13.65 3.66 -1.28
C PHE A 44 12.12 3.64 -1.30
N GLY A 45 11.53 4.27 -2.31
CA GLY A 45 10.08 4.29 -2.51
C GLY A 45 9.72 4.10 -3.98
N TRP A 46 8.63 3.39 -4.25
CA TRP A 46 8.15 3.12 -5.60
C TRP A 46 6.64 3.17 -5.69
N ARG A 47 6.12 3.55 -6.85
CA ARG A 47 4.71 3.48 -7.17
C ARG A 47 4.45 2.95 -8.55
N ASP A 48 3.59 1.95 -8.63
CA ASP A 48 2.96 1.51 -9.86
C ASP A 48 1.50 1.95 -9.90
N ARG A 49 1.03 2.39 -11.06
CA ARG A 49 -0.38 2.64 -11.32
C ARG A 49 -0.90 1.66 -12.34
N TRP A 50 -1.95 0.95 -11.97
CA TRP A 50 -2.59 -0.05 -12.82
C TRP A 50 -3.99 0.40 -13.20
N TRP A 51 -4.35 0.19 -14.46
CA TRP A 51 -5.74 0.18 -14.90
C TRP A 51 -6.24 -1.25 -14.83
N LEU A 52 -7.42 -1.44 -14.25
CA LEU A 52 -8.11 -2.72 -14.17
C LEU A 52 -9.20 -2.75 -15.24
N ASN A 53 -9.57 -3.96 -15.66
CA ASN A 53 -10.63 -4.24 -16.62
C ASN A 53 -10.51 -3.44 -17.93
N ASN A 54 -9.27 -3.10 -18.34
CA ASN A 54 -8.97 -2.20 -19.47
C ASN A 54 -9.67 -0.83 -19.39
N ALA A 55 -10.05 -0.38 -18.20
CA ALA A 55 -10.80 0.84 -17.97
C ALA A 55 -9.95 1.87 -17.21
N PRO A 56 -9.65 3.05 -17.81
CA PRO A 56 -8.95 4.11 -17.10
C PRO A 56 -9.73 4.67 -15.89
N ALA A 57 -11.00 4.36 -15.71
CA ALA A 57 -11.76 4.77 -14.54
C ALA A 57 -11.58 3.82 -13.33
N GLU A 58 -11.08 2.61 -13.58
CA GLU A 58 -10.85 1.58 -12.57
C GLU A 58 -9.35 1.47 -12.32
N GLN A 59 -8.80 2.37 -11.49
CA GLN A 59 -7.37 2.43 -11.27
C GLN A 59 -6.98 2.08 -9.83
N VAL A 60 -5.82 1.45 -9.69
CA VAL A 60 -5.17 1.26 -8.39
C VAL A 60 -3.73 1.78 -8.45
N ALA A 61 -3.29 2.43 -7.38
CA ALA A 61 -1.90 2.75 -7.13
C ALA A 61 -1.34 1.83 -6.05
N LEU A 62 -0.27 1.13 -6.38
CA LEU A 62 0.49 0.28 -5.48
C LEU A 62 1.76 1.03 -5.11
N ASN A 63 1.91 1.37 -3.85
CA ASN A 63 3.07 2.10 -3.35
C ASN A 63 3.84 1.18 -2.42
N TYR A 64 5.16 1.19 -2.56
CA TYR A 64 6.10 0.38 -1.79
C TYR A 64 7.14 1.31 -1.18
N TRP A 65 7.42 1.17 0.10
CA TRP A 65 8.51 1.88 0.77
C TRP A 65 9.33 0.92 1.62
N PHE A 66 10.65 1.05 1.52
CA PHE A 66 11.62 0.17 2.17
C PHE A 66 12.37 0.95 3.23
N PHE A 67 12.54 0.33 4.40
CA PHE A 67 13.11 0.95 5.59
C PHE A 67 14.31 0.15 6.09
N GLN A 68 15.15 0.78 6.91
CA GLN A 68 16.30 0.10 7.49
C GLN A 68 15.88 -0.88 8.60
N SER A 69 14.77 -0.59 9.28
CA SER A 69 14.25 -1.38 10.39
C SER A 69 12.74 -1.43 10.37
N SER A 70 12.18 -2.44 11.04
CA SER A 70 10.73 -2.58 11.19
C SER A 70 10.16 -1.41 11.99
N ASP A 71 10.84 -0.93 13.03
CA ASP A 71 10.43 0.24 13.83
C ASP A 71 10.27 1.51 12.98
N GLU A 72 11.18 1.75 12.03
CA GLU A 72 11.05 2.83 11.06
C GLU A 72 9.83 2.64 10.15
N ALA A 73 9.61 1.42 9.67
CA ALA A 73 8.46 1.09 8.83
C ALA A 73 7.12 1.31 9.55
N TYR A 74 7.00 0.87 10.81
CA TYR A 74 5.82 1.13 11.64
C TYR A 74 5.58 2.62 11.87
N THR A 75 6.64 3.35 12.25
CA THR A 75 6.55 4.80 12.48
C THR A 75 6.09 5.52 11.21
N ALA A 76 6.70 5.20 10.08
CA ALA A 76 6.34 5.77 8.78
C ALA A 76 4.90 5.47 8.36
N ALA A 77 4.42 4.25 8.64
CA ALA A 77 3.05 3.87 8.35
C ALA A 77 2.05 4.59 9.27
N ASP A 78 2.34 4.70 10.57
CA ASP A 78 1.45 5.41 11.51
C ASP A 78 1.41 6.93 11.29
N GLU A 79 2.47 7.52 10.76
CA GLU A 79 2.45 8.92 10.29
C GLU A 79 1.76 9.04 8.92
N GLY A 80 2.03 8.08 8.03
CA GLY A 80 1.56 8.06 6.64
C GLY A 80 0.08 7.69 6.47
N ARG A 81 -0.54 7.07 7.48
CA ARG A 81 -1.96 6.65 7.46
C ARG A 81 -2.94 7.79 7.18
N LEU A 82 -2.55 9.04 7.41
CA LEU A 82 -3.35 10.22 7.02
C LEU A 82 -3.61 10.28 5.50
N ARG A 83 -2.77 9.64 4.67
CA ARG A 83 -2.91 9.57 3.20
C ARG A 83 -3.90 8.51 2.73
N LEU A 84 -4.40 7.64 3.62
CA LEU A 84 -5.38 6.60 3.28
C LEU A 84 -6.75 7.17 2.88
N SER A 85 -7.14 8.31 3.42
CA SER A 85 -8.44 8.92 3.13
C SER A 85 -8.26 10.24 2.36
N PRO A 86 -8.79 10.36 1.13
CA PRO A 86 -8.98 11.66 0.50
C PRO A 86 -10.06 12.50 1.21
N ARG A 87 -10.84 11.89 2.13
CA ARG A 87 -11.87 12.55 2.94
C ARG A 87 -11.35 12.74 4.37
N THR A 88 -10.61 13.80 4.60
CA THR A 88 -10.43 14.37 5.94
C THR A 88 -11.75 15.03 6.34
N ILE A 89 -12.34 14.61 7.46
CA ILE A 89 -13.41 15.41 8.06
C ILE A 89 -12.71 16.56 8.80
N SER A 90 -12.92 17.78 8.33
CA SER A 90 -12.50 18.98 9.07
C SER A 90 -13.41 19.13 10.29
N LYS A 91 -12.87 18.91 11.49
CA LYS A 91 -13.52 19.31 12.76
C LYS A 91 -12.81 20.53 13.32
N PHE A 92 -13.52 21.36 14.09
CA PHE A 92 -12.92 22.41 14.90
C PHE A 92 -11.85 21.79 15.82
N GLY A 93 -10.56 21.99 15.51
CA GLY A 93 -9.43 21.44 16.26
C GLY A 93 -8.51 20.49 15.51
N GLY A 94 -8.81 20.08 14.27
CA GLY A 94 -7.89 19.24 13.48
C GLY A 94 -8.55 18.41 12.38
N HIS A 95 -7.71 17.71 11.60
CA HIS A 95 -8.13 16.74 10.60
C HIS A 95 -8.15 15.35 11.25
N GLU A 96 -9.32 14.72 11.34
CA GLU A 96 -9.43 13.30 11.72
C GLU A 96 -9.68 12.47 10.45
N SER A 97 -8.80 11.52 10.15
CA SER A 97 -9.13 10.48 9.16
C SER A 97 -10.11 9.49 9.79
N ILE A 98 -11.09 9.06 9.00
CA ILE A 98 -12.05 8.04 9.42
C ILE A 98 -11.35 6.68 9.26
N TYR A 99 -10.67 6.23 10.30
CA TYR A 99 -10.15 4.86 10.37
C TYR A 99 -11.29 3.94 10.79
N GLN A 100 -11.42 2.80 10.11
CA GLN A 100 -12.20 1.69 10.64
C GLN A 100 -11.23 0.64 11.20
N PRO A 101 -11.45 0.12 12.41
CA PRO A 101 -10.71 -1.05 12.87
C PRO A 101 -10.94 -2.19 11.87
N VAL A 102 -9.85 -2.75 11.38
CA VAL A 102 -9.84 -3.81 10.37
C VAL A 102 -10.49 -5.08 10.96
N SER A 103 -11.24 -5.85 10.18
CA SER A 103 -11.81 -7.12 10.68
C SER A 103 -10.67 -8.08 11.08
N LYS A 104 -10.94 -9.04 11.98
CA LYS A 104 -9.91 -10.00 12.45
C LYS A 104 -9.20 -10.73 11.30
N ASP A 105 -9.92 -10.99 10.22
CA ASP A 105 -9.44 -11.71 9.01
C ASP A 105 -8.59 -10.82 8.10
N GLN A 106 -8.60 -9.51 8.33
CA GLN A 106 -7.81 -8.50 7.63
C GLN A 106 -6.59 -8.07 8.47
N VAL A 107 -6.53 -8.45 9.75
CA VAL A 107 -5.33 -8.35 10.61
C VAL A 107 -4.18 -9.21 10.06
N GLU A 108 -4.48 -10.25 9.28
CA GLU A 108 -3.46 -11.12 8.65
C GLU A 108 -2.71 -10.44 7.49
N LEU A 109 -3.07 -9.22 7.07
CA LEU A 109 -2.40 -8.53 5.96
C LEU A 109 -0.95 -8.09 6.28
N GLY A 110 -0.57 -8.04 7.55
CA GLY A 110 0.76 -7.62 7.96
C GLY A 110 0.85 -7.46 9.47
N ASP A 111 2.01 -7.00 9.92
CA ASP A 111 2.27 -6.79 11.34
C ASP A 111 1.51 -5.57 11.89
N SER A 112 1.15 -4.63 11.01
CA SER A 112 0.20 -3.54 11.28
C SER A 112 -0.56 -3.18 10.02
N VAL A 113 -1.86 -2.91 10.16
CA VAL A 113 -2.79 -2.75 9.04
C VAL A 113 -3.76 -1.60 9.35
N TRP A 114 -4.00 -0.76 8.35
CA TRP A 114 -4.98 0.31 8.39
C TRP A 114 -5.81 0.29 7.09
N GLN A 115 -7.10 0.61 7.22
CA GLN A 115 -8.03 0.66 6.11
C GLN A 115 -8.84 1.96 6.11
N ALA A 116 -9.10 2.51 4.92
CA ALA A 116 -10.10 3.54 4.69
C ALA A 116 -10.83 3.27 3.37
N GLY A 117 -12.03 2.67 3.45
CA GLY A 117 -12.77 2.22 2.25
C GLY A 117 -11.94 1.22 1.43
N PRO A 118 -11.76 1.43 0.11
CA PRO A 118 -10.98 0.53 -0.73
C PRO A 118 -9.47 0.70 -0.61
N ASN A 119 -8.97 1.49 0.35
CA ASN A 119 -7.54 1.75 0.51
C ASN A 119 -6.96 0.98 1.70
N TRP A 120 -5.82 0.34 1.48
CA TRP A 120 -5.12 -0.52 2.45
C TRP A 120 -3.68 -0.06 2.63
N LEU A 121 -3.29 0.24 3.87
CA LEU A 121 -1.89 0.48 4.26
C LEU A 121 -1.49 -0.63 5.22
N PHE A 122 -0.39 -1.31 4.96
CA PHE A 122 0.12 -2.31 5.89
C PHE A 122 1.64 -2.29 5.97
N VAL A 123 2.16 -2.77 7.09
CA VAL A 123 3.57 -3.02 7.34
C VAL A 123 3.82 -4.51 7.41
N ARG A 124 4.88 -4.98 6.76
CA ARG A 124 5.42 -6.31 6.96
C ARG A 124 6.94 -6.20 7.00
N GLU A 125 7.53 -6.58 8.12
CA GLU A 125 8.97 -6.44 8.37
C GLU A 125 9.45 -4.99 8.13
N THR A 126 10.31 -4.78 7.15
CA THR A 126 10.89 -3.46 6.80
C THR A 126 10.20 -2.78 5.63
N VAL A 127 9.02 -3.27 5.22
CA VAL A 127 8.30 -2.76 4.04
C VAL A 127 6.94 -2.22 4.44
N VAL A 128 6.64 -1.01 3.94
CA VAL A 128 5.31 -0.41 4.01
C VAL A 128 4.68 -0.46 2.62
N VAL A 129 3.44 -0.93 2.55
CA VAL A 129 2.68 -1.04 1.29
C VAL A 129 1.38 -0.27 1.41
N LEU A 130 1.09 0.57 0.41
CA LEU A 130 -0.20 1.21 0.23
C LEU A 130 -0.84 0.75 -1.09
N VAL A 131 -1.97 0.05 -0.99
CA VAL A 131 -2.87 -0.22 -2.11
C VAL A 131 -4.00 0.80 -2.06
N ALA A 132 -4.03 1.71 -3.03
CA ALA A 132 -5.00 2.80 -3.08
C ALA A 132 -5.81 2.77 -4.37
N GLU A 133 -7.13 2.85 -4.24
CA GLU A 133 -8.06 3.07 -5.33
C GLU A 133 -7.98 4.51 -5.85
N ILE A 134 -8.14 4.66 -7.16
CA ILE A 134 -8.24 5.95 -7.83
C ILE A 134 -9.40 5.89 -8.84
N GLY A 135 -10.47 6.62 -8.57
CA GLY A 135 -11.58 6.81 -9.51
C GLY A 135 -12.99 6.58 -8.94
N GLY A 136 -13.09 6.01 -7.74
CA GLY A 136 -14.33 5.59 -7.10
C GLY A 136 -15.00 4.36 -7.73
N GLN A 137 -14.27 3.52 -8.47
CA GLN A 137 -14.85 2.39 -9.24
C GLN A 137 -14.29 1.01 -8.86
N VAL A 138 -13.19 0.94 -8.10
CA VAL A 138 -12.65 -0.36 -7.64
C VAL A 138 -13.21 -0.69 -6.25
N SER A 139 -13.69 -1.93 -6.08
CA SER A 139 -14.26 -2.39 -4.81
C SER A 139 -13.20 -2.70 -3.75
N ASP A 140 -13.59 -2.58 -2.48
CA ASP A 140 -12.77 -2.94 -1.31
C ASP A 140 -12.25 -4.38 -1.38
N GLU A 141 -13.07 -5.31 -1.87
CA GLU A 141 -12.68 -6.72 -2.05
C GLU A 141 -11.55 -6.86 -3.08
N THR A 142 -11.63 -6.13 -4.20
CA THR A 142 -10.59 -6.17 -5.22
C THR A 142 -9.26 -5.67 -4.67
N THR A 143 -9.26 -4.54 -3.97
CA THR A 143 -8.03 -3.98 -3.40
C THR A 143 -7.48 -4.82 -2.26
N LEU A 144 -8.33 -5.50 -1.49
CA LEU A 144 -7.93 -6.49 -0.48
C LEU A 144 -7.22 -7.69 -1.12
N GLN A 145 -7.76 -8.26 -2.20
CA GLN A 145 -7.13 -9.39 -2.89
C GLN A 145 -5.78 -9.00 -3.51
N ILE A 146 -5.66 -7.77 -4.03
CA ILE A 146 -4.39 -7.22 -4.50
C ILE A 146 -3.38 -7.09 -3.34
N ALA A 147 -3.80 -6.57 -2.18
CA ALA A 147 -2.95 -6.48 -0.99
C ALA A 147 -2.45 -7.87 -0.54
N ARG A 148 -3.32 -8.89 -0.55
CA ARG A 148 -2.95 -10.28 -0.22
C ARG A 148 -1.92 -10.86 -1.18
N LYS A 149 -1.99 -10.54 -2.48
CA LYS A 149 -0.97 -10.97 -3.45
C LYS A 149 0.40 -10.37 -3.15
N ILE A 150 0.45 -9.09 -2.76
CA ILE A 150 1.70 -8.42 -2.36
C ILE A 150 2.26 -9.06 -1.09
N LEU A 151 1.43 -9.26 -0.07
CA LEU A 151 1.84 -9.93 1.16
C LEU A 151 2.45 -11.30 0.86
N LYS A 152 1.77 -12.13 0.05
CA LYS A 152 2.28 -13.45 -0.31
C LYS A 152 3.65 -13.40 -0.98
N LYS A 153 3.92 -12.38 -1.79
CA LYS A 153 5.26 -12.17 -2.38
C LYS A 153 6.30 -11.75 -1.35
N ILE A 154 5.94 -10.88 -0.41
CA ILE A 154 6.80 -10.53 0.72
C ILE A 154 7.16 -11.80 1.51
N GLU A 155 6.17 -12.62 1.85
CA GLU A 155 6.37 -13.85 2.62
C GLU A 155 7.18 -14.93 1.90
N ASN A 156 7.04 -15.05 0.58
CA ASN A 156 7.90 -15.94 -0.22
C ASN A 156 9.33 -15.41 -0.39
N GLY A 157 9.53 -14.10 -0.18
CA GLY A 157 10.83 -13.43 -0.20
C GLY A 157 11.49 -13.30 1.16
N LEU A 158 10.87 -13.85 2.22
CA LEU A 158 11.37 -14.02 3.58
C LEU A 158 11.84 -15.46 3.85
#